data_AF-A0A9E1BHK3-F1
#
_entry.id   AF-A0A9E1BHK3-F1
#
_cell.length_a   1.000
_cell.length_b   1.000
_cell.length_c   1.000
_cell.angle_alpha   90.00
_cell.angle_beta   90.00
_cell.angle_gamma   90.00
#
_symmetry.space_group_name_H-M   'P 1'
#
loop_
_entity.id
_entity.type
_entity.pdbx_description
1 polymer ?
#
loop_
_entity_poly.entity_id
_entity_poly.type
_entity_poly.pdbx_seq_one_letter_code
_entity_poly.pdbx_strand_id
1 'polypeptide(L)'
;MNGRICDICGEKSATLFESVVVDNNPVEYAYCQSCYENALKCGKSPHEEADYRLSRRTKECKYCGYTVEDFEKNFLFGCANCYSQMRKIALDAASKSQGVNAELLQARPPQNVVHSVCELESENGLRLQQSGLNTLKSAKDCTVNELVKNNVVSSRIRLARNVVGLEFPRNLKVTDERVVNLINGAYSAAQGVFEARLLPMNKLDKERKKALIERHLISLALANNTQNGAVIVEGDKKFGISVMLNEEDHIREQCVEEGFNLKGAYERLRAYDERLLHALPIAYDAQLGFLTACPTNLGTGMRASCMLFLPALKRAGAIEDTLKTFKSEFGLTIRGVYGEGSDAAYDMYQISNSRTLGVSEGEIISHVEQAVARMCYCERVALEKLVKEKQTELLDGISRSYAVLKGAYALTAQELMKLLVDVKIGVILGIFHIKSTAITDEMIWACYASSLQIITNGSSEEERDKARARIVRKLLTEEE
;
A
#
# COMPACT_ATOMS: atom_id res chain seq x y z
N MET A 1 16.21 -46.69 13.33
CA MET A 1 16.47 -45.56 14.25
C MET A 1 16.05 -44.29 13.52
N ASN A 2 14.99 -43.63 13.98
CA ASN A 2 14.58 -42.33 13.45
C ASN A 2 15.78 -41.38 13.55
N GLY A 3 16.21 -40.82 12.42
CA GLY A 3 17.39 -39.97 12.36
C GLY A 3 17.20 -38.74 13.24
N ARG A 4 17.78 -38.76 14.45
CA ARG A 4 17.80 -37.62 15.35
C ARG A 4 18.56 -36.48 14.65
N ILE A 5 18.01 -35.28 14.70
CA ILE A 5 18.66 -34.09 14.14
C ILE A 5 19.68 -33.53 15.11
N CYS A 6 20.68 -32.81 14.60
CA CYS A 6 21.71 -32.19 15.41
C CYS A 6 21.13 -31.17 16.40
N ASP A 7 21.49 -31.28 17.67
CA ASP A 7 21.06 -30.42 18.77
C ASP A 7 21.67 -29.00 18.70
N ILE A 8 22.79 -28.83 17.99
CA ILE A 8 23.39 -27.51 17.71
C ILE A 8 22.69 -26.81 16.53
N CYS A 9 22.64 -27.42 15.34
CA CYS A 9 22.13 -26.72 14.14
C CYS A 9 20.64 -26.91 13.85
N GLY A 10 20.02 -27.99 14.36
CA GLY A 10 18.63 -28.35 14.15
C GLY A 10 18.26 -28.77 12.71
N GLU A 11 19.23 -28.89 11.80
CA GLU A 11 18.98 -29.09 10.36
C GLU A 11 19.54 -30.41 9.82
N LYS A 12 20.78 -30.74 10.19
CA LYS A 12 21.46 -31.94 9.69
C LYS A 12 21.12 -33.14 10.54
N SER A 13 21.06 -34.32 9.93
CA SER A 13 21.03 -35.59 10.66
C SER A 13 22.25 -35.70 11.56
N ALA A 14 22.04 -36.13 12.80
CA ALA A 14 23.10 -36.39 13.74
C ALA A 14 23.86 -37.65 13.33
N THR A 15 25.18 -37.56 13.38
CA THR A 15 26.13 -38.63 13.11
C THR A 15 26.97 -38.99 14.34
N LEU A 16 26.93 -38.14 15.37
CA LEU A 16 27.66 -38.27 16.63
C LEU A 16 26.68 -38.14 17.79
N PHE A 17 26.90 -38.88 18.87
CA PHE A 17 26.08 -38.86 20.07
C PHE A 17 26.99 -38.82 21.30
N GLU A 18 26.66 -38.01 22.29
CA GLU A 18 27.44 -37.82 23.51
C GLU A 18 26.49 -37.79 24.72
N SER A 19 26.82 -38.52 25.76
CA SER A 19 26.06 -38.52 27.01
C SER A 19 26.81 -37.74 28.08
N VAL A 20 26.22 -36.68 28.59
CA VAL A 20 26.80 -35.79 29.61
C VAL A 20 25.88 -35.75 30.82
N VAL A 21 26.44 -35.79 32.03
CA VAL A 21 25.65 -35.69 33.26
C VAL A 21 25.44 -34.22 33.60
N VAL A 22 24.21 -33.74 33.50
CA VAL A 22 23.78 -32.38 33.85
C VAL A 22 22.80 -32.49 35.03
N ASP A 23 23.08 -31.80 36.14
CA ASP A 23 22.26 -31.82 37.36
C ASP A 23 21.90 -33.25 37.85
N ASN A 24 22.90 -34.14 37.92
CA ASN A 24 22.77 -35.56 38.29
C ASN A 24 21.90 -36.42 37.34
N ASN A 25 21.51 -35.91 36.18
CA ASN A 25 20.78 -36.66 35.17
C ASN A 25 21.63 -36.85 33.89
N PRO A 26 21.71 -38.06 33.32
CA PRO A 26 22.36 -38.26 32.04
C PRO A 26 21.51 -37.67 30.91
N VAL A 27 22.07 -36.71 30.19
CA VAL A 27 21.47 -36.08 29.00
C VAL A 27 22.26 -36.55 27.78
N GLU A 28 21.56 -37.12 26.80
CA GLU A 28 22.15 -37.52 25.52
C GLU A 28 21.98 -36.41 24.49
N TYR A 29 23.09 -35.94 23.94
CA TYR A 29 23.18 -34.94 22.88
C TYR A 29 23.51 -35.59 21.54
N ALA A 30 22.90 -35.09 20.48
CA ALA A 30 23.10 -35.57 19.12
C ALA A 30 23.70 -34.46 18.24
N TYR A 31 24.78 -34.74 17.51
CA TYR A 31 25.46 -33.73 16.69
C TYR A 31 25.69 -34.21 15.26
N CYS A 32 25.69 -33.29 14.31
CA CYS A 32 26.31 -33.54 13.01
C CYS A 32 27.82 -33.26 13.11
N GLN A 33 28.61 -33.99 12.31
CA GLN A 33 30.07 -33.89 12.29
C GLN A 33 30.58 -32.43 12.25
N SER A 34 30.03 -31.62 11.34
CA SER A 34 30.47 -30.23 11.15
C SER A 34 30.25 -29.34 12.38
N CYS A 35 29.16 -29.54 13.10
CA CYS A 35 28.85 -28.70 14.27
C CYS A 35 29.69 -29.09 15.48
N TYR A 36 29.91 -30.39 15.68
CA TYR A 36 30.77 -30.90 16.75
C TYR A 36 32.20 -30.39 16.60
N GLU A 37 32.79 -30.54 15.41
CA GLU A 37 34.15 -30.06 15.13
C GLU A 37 34.28 -28.54 15.25
N ASN A 38 33.28 -27.79 14.79
CA ASN A 38 33.32 -26.33 14.88
C ASN A 38 33.24 -25.85 16.34
N ALA A 39 32.41 -26.49 17.19
CA ALA A 39 32.35 -26.14 18.61
C ALA A 39 33.73 -26.32 19.27
N LEU A 40 34.38 -27.46 19.03
CA LEU A 40 35.73 -27.73 19.54
C LEU A 40 36.78 -26.75 18.99
N LYS A 41 36.75 -26.43 17.68
CA LYS A 41 37.66 -25.45 17.06
C LYS A 41 37.52 -24.05 17.67
N CYS A 42 36.31 -23.68 18.10
CA CYS A 42 36.05 -22.41 18.77
C CYS A 42 36.34 -22.44 20.28
N GLY A 43 36.90 -23.53 20.82
CA GLY A 43 37.20 -23.68 22.25
C GLY A 43 35.95 -23.82 23.13
N LYS A 44 34.81 -24.18 22.54
CA LYS A 44 33.54 -24.37 23.25
C LYS A 44 33.26 -25.85 23.49
N SER A 45 32.65 -26.17 24.62
CA SER A 45 32.10 -27.50 24.86
C SER A 45 30.91 -27.76 23.90
N PRO A 46 30.89 -28.88 23.15
CA PRO A 46 29.77 -29.21 22.28
C PRO A 46 28.41 -29.31 22.99
N HIS A 47 28.36 -29.83 24.23
CA HIS A 47 27.11 -29.93 24.98
C HIS A 47 26.65 -28.57 25.52
N GLU A 48 27.56 -27.71 25.99
CA GLU A 48 27.21 -26.35 26.44
C GLU A 48 26.70 -25.49 25.27
N GLU A 49 27.33 -25.60 24.09
CA GLU A 49 26.83 -24.94 22.88
C GLU A 49 25.48 -25.54 22.46
N ALA A 50 25.26 -26.85 22.61
CA ALA A 50 23.96 -27.47 22.37
C ALA A 50 22.89 -26.97 23.35
N ASP A 51 23.14 -26.94 24.66
CA ASP A 51 22.21 -26.40 25.66
C ASP A 51 21.89 -24.92 25.40
N TYR A 52 22.91 -24.13 25.09
CA TYR A 52 22.73 -22.73 24.71
C TYR A 52 21.84 -22.60 23.46
N ARG A 53 22.07 -23.40 22.42
CA ARG A 53 21.26 -23.38 21.19
C ARG A 53 19.86 -23.94 21.40
N LEU A 54 19.70 -24.98 22.21
CA LEU A 54 18.43 -25.59 22.56
C LEU A 54 17.57 -24.63 23.38
N SER A 55 18.15 -23.91 24.35
CA SER A 55 17.43 -22.93 25.18
C SER A 55 16.90 -21.73 24.38
N ARG A 56 17.59 -21.38 23.28
CA ARG A 56 17.21 -20.31 22.34
C ARG A 56 16.46 -20.81 21.10
N ARG A 57 16.38 -22.12 20.89
CA ARG A 57 15.68 -22.74 19.76
C ARG A 57 14.23 -22.28 19.78
N THR A 58 13.73 -21.79 18.64
CA THR A 58 12.39 -21.17 18.48
C THR A 58 12.18 -19.80 19.14
N LYS A 59 13.16 -19.26 19.88
CA LYS A 59 13.08 -17.93 20.54
C LYS A 59 13.95 -16.86 19.88
N GLU A 60 14.91 -17.26 19.06
CA GLU A 60 15.83 -16.37 18.35
C GLU A 60 16.15 -16.92 16.96
N CYS A 61 16.23 -16.02 15.98
CA CYS A 61 16.68 -16.37 14.64
C CYS A 61 18.20 -16.45 14.61
N LYS A 62 18.75 -17.65 14.34
CA LYS A 62 20.20 -17.87 14.23
C LYS A 62 20.90 -17.08 13.11
N TYR A 63 20.15 -16.52 12.16
CA TYR A 63 20.69 -15.84 10.99
C TYR A 63 20.86 -14.33 11.21
N CYS A 64 19.87 -13.67 11.81
CA CYS A 64 19.89 -12.22 12.06
C CYS A 64 19.95 -11.86 13.55
N GLY A 65 19.91 -12.84 14.45
CA GLY A 65 19.86 -12.64 15.91
C GLY A 65 18.53 -12.07 16.43
N TYR A 66 17.52 -11.93 15.56
CA TYR A 66 16.24 -11.33 15.93
C TYR A 66 15.42 -12.26 16.82
N THR A 67 14.94 -11.74 17.95
CA THR A 67 14.26 -12.54 18.98
C THR A 67 12.73 -12.47 18.88
N VAL A 68 12.06 -13.34 19.63
CA VAL A 68 10.60 -13.27 19.81
C VAL A 68 10.18 -11.98 20.50
N GLU A 69 10.95 -11.50 21.48
CA GLU A 69 10.68 -10.22 22.16
C GLU A 69 10.76 -9.03 21.19
N ASP A 70 11.75 -9.05 20.28
CA ASP A 70 11.85 -8.04 19.22
C ASP A 70 10.62 -8.08 18.30
N PHE A 71 10.13 -9.28 17.97
CA PHE A 71 8.91 -9.46 17.19
C PHE A 71 7.67 -8.98 17.95
N GLU A 72 7.49 -9.34 19.21
CA GLU A 72 6.33 -8.92 20.01
C GLU A 72 6.27 -7.40 20.18
N LYS A 73 7.43 -6.75 20.31
CA LYS A 73 7.53 -5.29 20.44
C LYS A 73 7.19 -4.55 19.15
N ASN A 74 7.64 -5.06 18.00
CA ASN A 74 7.60 -4.34 16.73
C ASN A 74 6.54 -4.87 15.74
N PHE A 75 6.06 -6.09 15.96
CA PHE A 75 5.23 -6.88 15.04
C PHE A 75 5.85 -7.05 13.63
N LEU A 76 7.18 -7.02 13.55
CA LEU A 76 7.95 -7.18 12.32
C LEU A 76 9.01 -8.26 12.53
N PHE A 77 9.18 -9.12 11.54
CA PHE A 77 10.28 -10.09 11.50
C PHE A 77 11.59 -9.42 11.05
N GLY A 78 12.71 -10.09 11.32
CA GLY A 78 14.03 -9.54 11.01
C GLY A 78 14.66 -10.03 9.71
N CYS A 79 14.29 -11.21 9.22
CA CYS A 79 14.70 -11.74 7.92
C CYS A 79 13.77 -12.87 7.48
N ALA A 80 13.90 -13.33 6.24
CA ALA A 80 13.13 -14.47 5.73
C ALA A 80 13.29 -15.75 6.57
N ASN A 81 14.47 -16.00 7.13
CA ASN A 81 14.71 -17.19 7.96
C ASN A 81 14.00 -17.13 9.33
N CYS A 82 13.53 -15.97 9.79
CA CYS A 82 12.71 -15.89 10.99
C CYS A 82 11.45 -16.78 10.89
N TYR A 83 10.89 -16.90 9.68
CA TYR A 83 9.68 -17.68 9.42
C TYR A 83 9.85 -19.18 9.61
N SER A 84 11.06 -19.72 9.35
CA SER A 84 11.35 -21.13 9.59
C SER A 84 11.83 -21.38 11.02
N GLN A 85 12.65 -20.46 11.58
CA GLN A 85 13.19 -20.60 12.94
C GLN A 85 12.13 -20.41 14.03
N MET A 86 11.14 -19.55 13.80
CA MET A 86 10.06 -19.21 14.75
C MET A 86 8.69 -19.56 14.15
N ARG A 87 8.59 -20.75 13.51
CA ARG A 87 7.45 -21.11 12.65
C ARG A 87 6.08 -20.98 13.31
N LYS A 88 5.95 -21.45 14.56
CA LYS A 88 4.68 -21.36 15.30
C LYS A 88 4.22 -19.91 15.45
N ILE A 89 5.13 -19.03 15.86
CA ILE A 89 4.85 -17.60 16.05
C ILE A 89 4.50 -16.94 14.72
N ALA A 90 5.20 -17.30 13.64
CA ALA A 90 4.88 -16.80 12.30
C ALA A 90 3.48 -17.22 11.83
N LEU A 91 3.10 -18.48 12.03
CA LEU A 91 1.77 -18.98 11.69
C LEU A 91 0.67 -18.33 12.55
N ASP A 92 0.88 -18.21 13.85
CA ASP A 92 -0.05 -17.57 14.78
C ASP A 92 -0.24 -16.09 14.43
N ALA A 93 0.85 -15.38 14.12
CA ALA A 93 0.80 -13.98 13.71
C ALA A 93 0.10 -13.80 12.36
N ALA A 94 0.36 -14.67 11.37
CA ALA A 94 -0.31 -14.65 10.08
C ALA A 94 -1.82 -14.91 10.24
N SER A 95 -2.17 -15.94 11.02
CA SER A 95 -3.55 -16.32 11.33
C SER A 95 -4.32 -15.17 11.98
N LYS A 96 -3.75 -14.58 13.05
CA LYS A 96 -4.37 -13.48 13.81
C LYS A 96 -4.52 -12.22 12.98
N SER A 97 -3.48 -11.85 12.22
CA SER A 97 -3.47 -10.58 11.47
C SER A 97 -4.35 -10.60 10.23
N GLN A 98 -4.60 -11.78 9.66
CA GLN A 98 -5.36 -11.93 8.42
C GLN A 98 -6.71 -12.63 8.58
N GLY A 99 -7.08 -13.03 9.81
CA GLY A 99 -8.36 -13.67 10.11
C GLY A 99 -8.53 -15.05 9.48
N VAL A 100 -7.44 -15.80 9.31
CA VAL A 100 -7.45 -17.15 8.69
C VAL A 100 -7.08 -18.19 9.75
N ASN A 101 -7.78 -19.32 9.79
CA ASN A 101 -7.40 -20.44 10.67
C ASN A 101 -6.04 -21.03 10.21
N ALA A 102 -5.10 -21.24 11.14
CA ALA A 102 -3.74 -21.72 10.86
C ALA A 102 -3.70 -23.04 10.06
N GLU A 103 -4.71 -23.89 10.21
CA GLU A 103 -4.84 -25.18 9.50
C GLU A 103 -5.26 -25.04 8.02
N LEU A 104 -5.78 -23.86 7.61
CA LEU A 104 -6.23 -23.55 6.25
C LEU A 104 -5.25 -22.63 5.50
N LEU A 105 -4.07 -22.38 6.05
CA LEU A 105 -3.03 -21.57 5.43
C LEU A 105 -2.38 -22.37 4.29
N GLN A 106 -2.88 -22.19 3.07
CA GLN A 106 -2.18 -22.57 1.84
C GLN A 106 -2.03 -21.33 0.96
N ALA A 107 -0.80 -20.85 0.79
CA ALA A 107 -0.52 -19.84 -0.21
C ALA A 107 -0.87 -20.41 -1.59
N ARG A 108 -1.66 -19.67 -2.36
CA ARG A 108 -1.92 -20.01 -3.76
C ARG A 108 -0.85 -19.32 -4.60
N PRO A 109 -0.15 -20.04 -5.50
CA PRO A 109 0.74 -19.39 -6.45
C PRO A 109 -0.08 -18.46 -7.37
N PRO A 110 0.55 -17.44 -7.98
CA PRO A 110 -0.14 -16.53 -8.91
C PRO A 110 -0.82 -17.35 -10.01
N GLN A 111 -2.15 -17.20 -10.15
CA GLN A 111 -2.88 -17.91 -11.19
C GLN A 111 -2.79 -17.15 -12.51
N ASN A 112 -2.23 -17.80 -13.52
CA ASN A 112 -2.63 -17.53 -14.91
C ASN A 112 -4.08 -17.98 -15.05
N VAL A 113 -5.02 -17.05 -15.24
CA VAL A 113 -6.17 -17.17 -16.16
C VAL A 113 -7.02 -15.89 -16.10
N VAL A 114 -7.33 -15.45 -17.31
CA VAL A 114 -8.29 -14.42 -17.70
C VAL A 114 -9.71 -14.86 -17.31
N HIS A 115 -10.44 -14.01 -16.59
CA HIS A 115 -11.86 -13.87 -16.83
C HIS A 115 -12.18 -12.38 -16.98
N SER A 116 -12.57 -12.01 -18.19
CA SER A 116 -13.19 -10.73 -18.51
C SER A 116 -14.57 -10.71 -17.85
N VAL A 117 -14.80 -9.75 -16.96
CA VAL A 117 -16.16 -9.30 -16.67
C VAL A 117 -16.36 -8.04 -17.50
N CYS A 118 -16.64 -8.26 -18.77
CA CYS A 118 -17.31 -7.30 -19.64
C CYS A 118 -18.46 -8.09 -20.25
N GLU A 119 -19.68 -7.79 -19.80
CA GLU A 119 -20.93 -7.90 -20.55
C GLU A 119 -22.10 -7.76 -19.56
N LEU A 120 -22.61 -6.53 -19.45
CA LEU A 120 -24.03 -6.30 -19.24
C LEU A 120 -24.42 -5.19 -20.22
N GLU A 121 -25.15 -5.62 -21.25
CA GLU A 121 -25.55 -4.81 -22.40
C GLU A 121 -26.48 -3.66 -22.00
N SER A 122 -26.33 -2.59 -22.78
CA SER A 122 -27.15 -1.40 -22.81
C SER A 122 -28.48 -1.62 -23.54
N GLU A 123 -29.57 -1.02 -23.06
CA GLU A 123 -30.68 -0.62 -23.94
C GLU A 123 -30.96 0.89 -23.84
N ASN A 124 -31.26 1.43 -25.02
CA ASN A 124 -31.29 2.85 -25.38
C ASN A 124 -32.45 3.65 -24.76
N GLY A 125 -32.22 4.97 -24.65
CA GLY A 125 -33.29 5.96 -24.49
C GLY A 125 -32.78 7.39 -24.61
N LEU A 126 -32.65 7.91 -25.84
CA LEU A 126 -32.46 9.34 -26.13
C LEU A 126 -33.62 10.17 -25.56
N ARG A 127 -33.31 11.25 -24.83
CA ARG A 127 -34.19 12.43 -24.73
C ARG A 127 -33.39 13.71 -24.46
N LEU A 128 -33.78 14.74 -25.20
CA LEU A 128 -33.22 16.09 -25.22
C LEU A 128 -33.54 16.91 -23.96
N GLN A 129 -32.66 17.90 -23.76
CA GLN A 129 -32.47 18.88 -22.68
C GLN A 129 -33.72 19.51 -22.06
N GLN A 130 -33.67 19.69 -20.73
CA GLN A 130 -34.13 20.90 -20.03
C GLN A 130 -33.19 21.21 -18.86
N SER A 131 -32.69 22.44 -18.84
CA SER A 131 -31.80 23.02 -17.82
C SER A 131 -32.52 23.21 -16.49
N GLY A 132 -32.00 22.60 -15.42
CA GLY A 132 -32.45 22.80 -14.04
C GLY A 132 -32.55 21.48 -13.26
N LEU A 133 -31.51 21.14 -12.51
CA LEU A 133 -31.41 20.14 -11.41
C LEU A 133 -32.02 18.73 -11.55
N ASN A 134 -32.57 18.35 -12.71
CA ASN A 134 -33.21 17.04 -12.97
C ASN A 134 -32.24 15.99 -13.56
N THR A 135 -30.94 16.22 -13.53
CA THR A 135 -29.94 15.44 -14.28
C THR A 135 -29.25 14.33 -13.49
N LEU A 136 -29.47 14.21 -12.17
CA LEU A 136 -28.86 13.12 -11.41
C LEU A 136 -29.70 11.84 -11.55
N LYS A 137 -29.23 10.94 -12.41
CA LYS A 137 -29.76 9.57 -12.52
C LYS A 137 -29.75 8.89 -11.15
N SER A 138 -30.86 8.27 -10.76
CA SER A 138 -30.94 7.60 -9.46
C SER A 138 -29.92 6.47 -9.36
N ALA A 139 -29.40 6.23 -8.15
CA ALA A 139 -28.40 5.23 -7.84
C ALA A 139 -28.80 3.85 -8.35
N LYS A 140 -30.10 3.53 -8.25
CA LYS A 140 -30.68 2.25 -8.68
C LYS A 140 -30.61 2.04 -10.20
N ASP A 141 -30.61 3.14 -10.95
CA ASP A 141 -30.59 3.10 -12.41
C ASP A 141 -29.17 3.26 -12.97
N CYS A 142 -28.21 3.66 -12.12
CA CYS A 142 -26.82 3.87 -12.52
C CYS A 142 -26.09 2.55 -12.77
N THR A 143 -25.31 2.51 -13.85
CA THR A 143 -24.27 1.50 -14.05
C THR A 143 -23.13 1.70 -13.06
N VAL A 144 -22.31 0.67 -12.84
CA VAL A 144 -21.11 0.78 -11.98
C VAL A 144 -20.19 1.90 -12.47
N ASN A 145 -19.98 2.00 -13.79
CA ASN A 145 -19.15 3.05 -14.39
C ASN A 145 -19.67 4.46 -14.07
N GLU A 146 -20.98 4.67 -14.10
CA GLU A 146 -21.60 5.97 -13.72
C GLU A 146 -21.46 6.29 -12.23
N LEU A 147 -21.44 5.27 -11.36
CA LEU A 147 -21.26 5.44 -9.91
C LEU A 147 -19.80 5.77 -9.56
N VAL A 148 -18.84 5.11 -10.20
CA VAL A 148 -17.41 5.24 -9.85
C VAL A 148 -16.74 6.43 -10.52
N LYS A 149 -17.20 6.87 -11.70
CA LYS A 149 -16.53 7.88 -12.55
C LYS A 149 -16.11 9.15 -11.80
N ASN A 150 -16.95 9.68 -10.92
CA ASN A 150 -16.68 10.95 -10.22
C ASN A 150 -16.27 10.75 -8.75
N ASN A 151 -16.40 9.53 -8.24
CA ASN A 151 -16.18 9.21 -6.83
C ASN A 151 -14.87 8.46 -6.59
N VAL A 152 -14.36 7.71 -7.57
CA VAL A 152 -13.04 7.09 -7.48
C VAL A 152 -12.01 8.02 -8.12
N VAL A 153 -11.05 8.48 -7.32
CA VAL A 153 -10.00 9.40 -7.78
C VAL A 153 -8.79 8.66 -8.33
N SER A 154 -8.39 7.58 -7.67
CA SER A 154 -7.29 6.74 -8.16
C SER A 154 -7.41 5.30 -7.67
N SER A 155 -6.78 4.41 -8.42
CA SER A 155 -6.60 2.99 -8.08
C SER A 155 -5.12 2.72 -7.91
N ARG A 156 -4.76 1.93 -6.91
CA ARG A 156 -3.37 1.62 -6.60
C ARG A 156 -3.21 0.17 -6.20
N ILE A 157 -2.27 -0.49 -6.84
CA ILE A 157 -1.77 -1.82 -6.48
C ILE A 157 -0.38 -1.66 -5.89
N ARG A 158 -0.11 -2.37 -4.80
CA ARG A 158 1.24 -2.53 -4.24
C ARG A 158 1.57 -4.01 -4.06
N LEU A 159 2.82 -4.38 -4.30
CA LEU A 159 3.37 -5.71 -4.03
C LEU A 159 4.61 -5.57 -3.15
N ALA A 160 4.70 -6.39 -2.11
CA ALA A 160 5.86 -6.47 -1.23
C ALA A 160 6.67 -7.73 -1.52
N ARG A 161 7.98 -7.57 -1.70
CA ARG A 161 8.94 -8.66 -1.96
C ARG A 161 10.19 -8.45 -1.12
N ASN A 162 10.77 -9.57 -0.66
CA ASN A 162 12.09 -9.60 -0.04
C ASN A 162 13.00 -10.60 -0.73
N VAL A 163 14.29 -10.45 -0.52
CA VAL A 163 15.35 -11.24 -1.15
C VAL A 163 15.97 -12.15 -0.11
N VAL A 164 16.21 -13.40 -0.48
CA VAL A 164 16.82 -14.40 0.40
C VAL A 164 18.26 -14.00 0.75
N GLY A 165 18.68 -14.28 1.99
CA GLY A 165 20.05 -14.06 2.44
C GLY A 165 20.37 -12.62 2.86
N LEU A 166 19.36 -11.75 2.90
CA LEU A 166 19.43 -10.41 3.47
C LEU A 166 18.52 -10.30 4.70
N GLU A 167 18.96 -9.54 5.70
CA GLU A 167 18.07 -9.07 6.77
C GLU A 167 17.10 -8.04 6.20
N PHE A 168 15.87 -7.97 6.70
CA PHE A 168 14.91 -6.98 6.21
C PHE A 168 15.41 -5.55 6.51
N PRO A 169 15.00 -4.54 5.73
CA PRO A 169 15.61 -3.21 5.73
C PRO A 169 15.80 -2.57 7.10
N ARG A 170 14.82 -2.71 8.01
CA ARG A 170 14.89 -2.15 9.36
C ARG A 170 16.07 -2.69 10.18
N ASN A 171 16.52 -3.90 9.87
CA ASN A 171 17.64 -4.57 10.54
C ASN A 171 18.93 -4.54 9.72
N LEU A 172 18.93 -4.04 8.49
CA LEU A 172 20.14 -3.91 7.68
C LEU A 172 21.11 -2.91 8.32
N LYS A 173 22.13 -3.43 8.99
CA LYS A 173 23.19 -2.65 9.64
C LYS A 173 24.28 -2.18 8.68
N VAL A 174 24.48 -2.92 7.59
CA VAL A 174 25.58 -2.70 6.65
C VAL A 174 25.05 -2.75 5.23
N THR A 175 25.44 -1.76 4.42
CA THR A 175 25.26 -1.79 2.98
C THR A 175 26.44 -2.52 2.36
N ASP A 176 26.22 -3.75 1.92
CA ASP A 176 27.22 -4.57 1.24
C ASP A 176 26.84 -4.85 -0.22
N GLU A 177 27.62 -5.70 -0.88
CA GLU A 177 27.42 -6.07 -2.28
C GLU A 177 26.02 -6.68 -2.54
N ARG A 178 25.42 -7.36 -1.56
CA ARG A 178 24.08 -7.96 -1.72
C ARG A 178 23.00 -6.88 -1.84
N VAL A 179 23.13 -5.77 -1.10
CA VAL A 179 22.23 -4.61 -1.21
C VAL A 179 22.42 -3.89 -2.54
N VAL A 180 23.64 -3.82 -3.04
CA VAL A 180 23.93 -3.28 -4.39
C VAL A 180 23.31 -4.17 -5.47
N ASN A 181 23.46 -5.49 -5.35
CA ASN A 181 22.90 -6.47 -6.27
C ASN A 181 21.37 -6.45 -6.28
N LEU A 182 20.73 -6.26 -5.11
CA LEU A 182 19.30 -6.02 -4.99
C LEU A 182 18.86 -4.82 -5.84
N ILE A 183 19.52 -3.67 -5.68
CA ILE A 183 19.16 -2.43 -6.40
C ILE A 183 19.39 -2.60 -7.92
N ASN A 184 20.52 -3.18 -8.31
CA ASN A 184 20.84 -3.41 -9.72
C ASN A 184 19.87 -4.42 -10.37
N GLY A 185 19.52 -5.50 -9.68
CA GLY A 185 18.56 -6.49 -10.16
C GLY A 185 17.16 -5.88 -10.33
N ALA A 186 16.69 -5.11 -9.34
CA ALA A 186 15.41 -4.42 -9.42
C ALA A 186 15.36 -3.39 -10.55
N TYR A 187 16.46 -2.67 -10.80
CA TYR A 187 16.56 -1.72 -11.91
C TYR A 187 16.63 -2.42 -13.28
N SER A 188 17.35 -3.53 -13.37
CA SER A 188 17.42 -4.37 -14.58
C SER A 188 16.04 -4.92 -14.97
N ALA A 189 15.25 -5.36 -13.99
CA ALA A 189 13.88 -5.82 -14.20
C ALA A 189 12.95 -4.74 -14.77
N ALA A 190 13.26 -3.44 -14.56
CA ALA A 190 12.47 -2.33 -15.09
C ALA A 190 12.80 -2.01 -16.56
N GLN A 191 14.03 -2.30 -17.02
CA GLN A 191 14.52 -1.91 -18.34
C GLN A 191 13.70 -2.52 -19.47
N GLY A 192 12.97 -1.70 -20.25
CA GLY A 192 12.11 -2.18 -21.33
C GLY A 192 10.68 -2.56 -20.91
N VAL A 193 10.33 -2.45 -19.62
CA VAL A 193 8.93 -2.46 -19.17
C VAL A 193 8.35 -1.05 -19.18
N PHE A 194 9.14 -0.08 -18.73
CA PHE A 194 8.78 1.34 -18.71
C PHE A 194 10.04 2.23 -18.74
N GLU A 195 9.87 3.54 -18.92
CA GLU A 195 10.97 4.52 -18.86
C GLU A 195 11.47 4.66 -17.42
N ALA A 196 12.37 3.77 -17.02
CA ALA A 196 12.82 3.65 -15.64
C ALA A 196 13.91 4.67 -15.29
N ARG A 197 13.71 5.42 -14.19
CA ARG A 197 14.71 6.31 -13.60
C ARG A 197 15.01 5.90 -12.16
N LEU A 198 16.26 5.52 -11.89
CA LEU A 198 16.72 5.17 -10.54
C LEU A 198 17.18 6.42 -9.78
N LEU A 199 16.56 6.67 -8.62
CA LEU A 199 16.82 7.81 -7.76
C LEU A 199 17.23 7.34 -6.36
N PRO A 200 18.54 7.32 -6.04
CA PRO A 200 19.02 7.04 -4.69
C PRO A 200 18.63 8.14 -3.69
N MET A 201 18.15 7.77 -2.51
CA MET A 201 17.65 8.73 -1.52
C MET A 201 18.73 9.67 -0.96
N ASN A 202 20.00 9.27 -0.97
CA ASN A 202 21.12 10.14 -0.59
C ASN A 202 21.49 11.20 -1.63
N LYS A 203 21.04 11.05 -2.89
CA LYS A 203 21.30 12.00 -3.98
C LYS A 203 20.15 13.00 -4.18
N LEU A 204 19.04 12.85 -3.45
CA LEU A 204 17.90 13.75 -3.52
C LEU A 204 17.95 14.77 -2.37
N ASP A 205 17.69 16.03 -2.70
CA ASP A 205 17.46 17.08 -1.72
C ASP A 205 16.09 16.92 -1.04
N LYS A 206 15.85 17.72 0.01
CA LYS A 206 14.61 17.66 0.80
C LYS A 206 13.37 17.98 -0.05
N GLU A 207 13.48 18.94 -0.96
CA GLU A 207 12.35 19.38 -1.79
C GLU A 207 11.94 18.32 -2.81
N ARG A 208 12.89 17.66 -3.49
CA ARG A 208 12.58 16.55 -4.40
C ARG A 208 11.97 15.37 -3.65
N LYS A 209 12.46 15.04 -2.46
CA LYS A 209 11.84 14.00 -1.61
C LYS A 209 10.40 14.35 -1.26
N LYS A 210 10.16 15.60 -0.83
CA LYS A 210 8.81 16.09 -0.52
C LYS A 210 7.89 16.02 -1.72
N ALA A 211 8.36 16.42 -2.91
CA ALA A 211 7.60 16.31 -4.15
C ALA A 211 7.24 14.86 -4.50
N LEU A 212 8.15 13.91 -4.30
CA LEU A 212 7.88 12.49 -4.51
C LEU A 212 6.86 11.92 -3.50
N ILE A 213 6.89 12.37 -2.24
CA ILE A 213 5.90 12.00 -1.21
C ILE A 213 4.53 12.56 -1.55
N GLU A 214 4.44 13.84 -1.93
CA GLU A 214 3.18 14.52 -2.30
C GLU A 214 2.56 13.90 -3.56
N ARG A 215 3.39 13.41 -4.49
CA ARG A 215 2.94 12.61 -5.66
C ARG A 215 2.61 11.15 -5.31
N HIS A 216 2.69 10.76 -4.04
CA HIS A 216 2.52 9.39 -3.56
C HIS A 216 3.45 8.36 -4.23
N LEU A 217 4.59 8.79 -4.79
CA LEU A 217 5.56 7.90 -5.44
C LEU A 217 6.47 7.20 -4.44
N ILE A 218 6.72 7.82 -3.27
CA ILE A 218 7.50 7.23 -2.18
C ILE A 218 6.79 7.40 -0.83
N SER A 219 7.14 6.56 0.14
CA SER A 219 6.74 6.74 1.53
C SER A 219 7.67 7.71 2.28
N LEU A 220 7.19 8.27 3.39
CA LEU A 220 8.02 9.04 4.31
C LEU A 220 9.17 8.20 4.90
N ALA A 221 8.91 6.92 5.15
CA ALA A 221 9.91 5.99 5.66
C ALA A 221 11.08 5.84 4.67
N LEU A 222 10.80 5.66 3.37
CA LEU A 222 11.84 5.60 2.35
C LEU A 222 12.62 6.90 2.24
N ALA A 223 11.93 8.05 2.23
CA ALA A 223 12.59 9.36 2.13
C ALA A 223 13.63 9.59 3.24
N ASN A 224 13.37 9.02 4.43
CA ASN A 224 14.24 9.07 5.60
C ASN A 224 15.37 8.01 5.56
N ASN A 225 15.25 6.95 4.77
CA ASN A 225 16.33 5.98 4.58
C ASN A 225 17.38 6.49 3.59
N THR A 226 18.30 7.32 4.07
CA THR A 226 19.39 7.86 3.25
C THR A 226 20.58 6.92 3.09
N GLN A 227 20.65 5.82 3.83
CA GLN A 227 21.82 4.94 3.79
C GLN A 227 21.80 4.03 2.56
N ASN A 228 20.65 3.41 2.28
CA ASN A 228 20.51 2.45 1.18
C ASN A 228 19.12 2.51 0.51
N GLY A 229 18.27 3.48 0.89
CA GLY A 229 16.98 3.70 0.22
C GLY A 229 17.16 4.21 -1.21
N ALA A 230 16.35 3.70 -2.12
CA ALA A 230 16.25 4.20 -3.49
C ALA A 230 14.83 4.02 -4.02
N VAL A 231 14.49 4.74 -5.09
CA VAL A 231 13.23 4.53 -5.82
C VAL A 231 13.51 4.45 -7.32
N ILE A 232 12.82 3.55 -8.01
CA ILE A 232 12.76 3.52 -9.48
C ILE A 232 11.39 4.08 -9.87
N VAL A 233 11.35 5.15 -10.65
CA VAL A 233 10.10 5.78 -11.08
C VAL A 233 9.95 5.69 -12.60
N GLU A 234 8.70 5.62 -13.05
CA GLU A 234 8.34 5.71 -14.47
C GLU A 234 8.29 7.16 -14.96
N GLY A 235 9.35 7.58 -15.65
CA GLY A 235 9.45 8.89 -16.29
C GLY A 235 9.02 10.05 -15.38
N ASP A 236 8.36 11.05 -15.98
CA ASP A 236 7.76 12.19 -15.26
C ASP A 236 6.23 12.10 -15.19
N LYS A 237 5.65 10.90 -15.14
CA LYS A 237 4.19 10.72 -15.13
C LYS A 237 3.57 11.08 -13.77
N LYS A 238 2.37 11.68 -13.79
CA LYS A 238 1.57 11.94 -12.56
C LYS A 238 1.14 10.63 -11.88
N PHE A 239 0.66 9.69 -12.69
CA PHE A 239 0.29 8.32 -12.31
C PHE A 239 1.17 7.34 -13.06
N GLY A 240 1.61 6.27 -12.40
CA GLY A 240 2.53 5.31 -13.01
C GLY A 240 3.13 4.35 -12.02
N ILE A 241 4.18 3.67 -12.48
CA ILE A 241 4.93 2.71 -11.68
C ILE A 241 5.98 3.43 -10.82
N SER A 242 6.06 3.01 -9.57
CA SER A 242 7.16 3.35 -8.66
C SER A 242 7.57 2.12 -7.89
N VAL A 243 8.86 1.85 -7.80
CA VAL A 243 9.43 0.72 -7.06
C VAL A 243 10.35 1.25 -5.99
N MET A 244 9.90 1.16 -4.74
CA MET A 244 10.64 1.58 -3.56
C MET A 244 11.58 0.46 -3.12
N LEU A 245 12.84 0.79 -2.89
CA LEU A 245 13.88 -0.15 -2.51
C LEU A 245 14.38 0.17 -1.11
N ASN A 246 14.51 -0.86 -0.28
CA ASN A 246 14.89 -0.78 1.14
C ASN A 246 13.98 0.15 1.95
N GLU A 247 12.67 -0.09 1.89
CA GLU A 247 11.69 0.62 2.72
C GLU A 247 11.42 -0.19 4.00
N GLU A 248 10.24 -0.75 4.19
CA GLU A 248 9.94 -1.75 5.24
C GLU A 248 10.29 -3.16 4.74
N ASP A 249 10.06 -3.41 3.45
CA ASP A 249 10.50 -4.59 2.69
C ASP A 249 11.60 -4.16 1.71
N HIS A 250 12.43 -5.11 1.24
CA HIS A 250 13.50 -4.80 0.28
C HIS A 250 12.96 -4.16 -0.99
N ILE A 251 11.82 -4.63 -1.48
CA ILE A 251 11.18 -4.12 -2.69
C ILE A 251 9.69 -3.93 -2.40
N ARG A 252 9.22 -2.70 -2.58
CA ARG A 252 7.80 -2.35 -2.62
C ARG A 252 7.46 -1.75 -3.96
N GLU A 253 6.84 -2.57 -4.77
CA GLU A 253 6.35 -2.20 -6.08
C GLU A 253 5.01 -1.50 -5.91
N GLN A 254 4.77 -0.47 -6.70
CA GLN A 254 3.44 0.11 -6.81
C GLN A 254 3.14 0.57 -8.23
N CYS A 255 1.87 0.49 -8.60
CA CYS A 255 1.33 1.18 -9.75
C CYS A 255 0.10 1.96 -9.31
N VAL A 256 0.04 3.24 -9.67
CA VAL A 256 -1.13 4.10 -9.47
C VAL A 256 -1.71 4.44 -10.83
N GLU A 257 -3.02 4.29 -10.95
CA GLU A 257 -3.83 4.66 -12.11
C GLU A 257 -4.89 5.69 -11.71
N GLU A 258 -5.27 6.53 -12.66
CA GLU A 258 -6.39 7.45 -12.49
C GLU A 258 -7.73 6.71 -12.48
N GLY A 259 -8.65 7.14 -11.63
CA GLY A 259 -10.00 6.57 -11.57
C GLY A 259 -10.06 5.12 -11.07
N PHE A 260 -11.05 4.37 -11.54
CA PHE A 260 -11.37 3.00 -11.11
C PHE A 260 -10.79 1.96 -12.07
N ASN A 261 -9.52 1.62 -11.88
CA ASN A 261 -8.78 0.71 -12.78
C ASN A 261 -7.72 -0.10 -12.02
N LEU A 262 -8.15 -0.91 -11.03
CA LEU A 262 -7.24 -1.78 -10.28
C LEU A 262 -6.64 -2.87 -11.17
N LYS A 263 -7.43 -3.42 -12.09
CA LYS A 263 -6.96 -4.42 -13.05
C LYS A 263 -5.83 -3.91 -13.94
N GLY A 264 -5.99 -2.73 -14.55
CA GLY A 264 -4.94 -2.13 -15.37
C GLY A 264 -3.67 -1.82 -14.56
N ALA A 265 -3.83 -1.30 -13.34
CA ALA A 265 -2.70 -1.07 -12.43
C ALA A 265 -1.95 -2.39 -12.13
N TYR A 266 -2.68 -3.49 -11.92
CA TYR A 266 -2.07 -4.80 -11.63
C TYR A 266 -1.38 -5.38 -12.87
N GLU A 267 -1.99 -5.33 -14.05
CA GLU A 267 -1.41 -5.86 -15.29
C GLU A 267 -0.07 -5.18 -15.63
N ARG A 268 0.01 -3.86 -15.45
CA ARG A 268 1.25 -3.10 -15.63
C ARG A 268 2.33 -3.49 -14.62
N LEU A 269 1.95 -3.66 -13.35
CA LEU A 269 2.89 -4.02 -12.29
C LEU A 269 3.36 -5.47 -12.42
N ARG A 270 2.47 -6.37 -12.84
CA ARG A 270 2.73 -7.80 -13.02
C ARG A 270 3.86 -8.06 -14.03
N ALA A 271 3.90 -7.31 -15.14
CA ALA A 271 4.97 -7.42 -16.12
C ALA A 271 6.35 -7.10 -15.52
N TYR A 272 6.41 -6.18 -14.55
CA TYR A 272 7.62 -5.89 -13.80
C TYR A 272 7.91 -6.96 -12.74
N ASP A 273 6.93 -7.37 -11.93
CA ASP A 273 7.07 -8.40 -10.88
C ASP A 273 7.57 -9.73 -11.46
N GLU A 274 7.03 -10.19 -12.59
CA GLU A 274 7.51 -11.42 -13.25
C GLU A 274 9.00 -11.35 -13.60
N ARG A 275 9.47 -10.22 -14.12
CA ARG A 275 10.90 -10.02 -14.42
C ARG A 275 11.74 -9.89 -13.16
N LEU A 276 11.21 -9.28 -12.12
CA LEU A 276 11.85 -9.15 -10.82
C LEU A 276 12.08 -10.52 -10.18
N LEU A 277 11.06 -11.39 -10.21
CA LEU A 277 11.11 -12.77 -9.71
C LEU A 277 12.16 -13.62 -10.45
N HIS A 278 12.42 -13.35 -11.73
CA HIS A 278 13.50 -13.99 -12.49
C HIS A 278 14.88 -13.39 -12.19
N ALA A 279 14.96 -12.08 -11.91
CA ALA A 279 16.22 -11.37 -11.71
C ALA A 279 16.81 -11.54 -10.30
N LEU A 280 15.97 -11.80 -9.29
CA LEU A 280 16.37 -11.84 -7.89
C LEU A 280 15.82 -13.08 -7.17
N PRO A 281 16.56 -13.64 -6.20
CA PRO A 281 16.08 -14.77 -5.40
C PRO A 281 15.09 -14.27 -4.34
N ILE A 282 13.83 -14.12 -4.76
CA ILE A 282 12.76 -13.65 -3.88
C ILE A 282 12.40 -14.71 -2.82
N ALA A 283 12.24 -14.26 -1.58
CA ALA A 283 11.91 -15.10 -0.43
C ALA A 283 10.46 -15.56 -0.49
N TYR A 284 10.26 -16.87 -0.63
CA TYR A 284 8.97 -17.52 -0.77
C TYR A 284 8.90 -18.79 0.08
N ASP A 285 7.74 -19.04 0.69
CA ASP A 285 7.42 -20.24 1.44
C ASP A 285 6.13 -20.86 0.88
N ALA A 286 6.10 -22.19 0.69
CA ALA A 286 4.97 -22.86 0.06
C ALA A 286 3.64 -22.69 0.83
N GLN A 287 3.70 -22.48 2.15
CA GLN A 287 2.51 -22.30 2.98
C GLN A 287 2.17 -20.81 3.18
N LEU A 288 3.19 -19.97 3.33
CA LEU A 288 3.06 -18.55 3.69
C LEU A 288 3.17 -17.58 2.51
N GLY A 289 3.54 -18.05 1.32
CA GLY A 289 3.72 -17.24 0.12
C GLY A 289 4.97 -16.37 0.19
N PHE A 290 4.91 -15.17 -0.37
CA PHE A 290 5.99 -14.19 -0.30
C PHE A 290 6.24 -13.75 1.15
N LEU A 291 7.49 -13.87 1.58
CA LEU A 291 7.87 -13.53 2.96
C LEU A 291 8.16 -12.04 3.09
N THR A 292 7.43 -11.38 3.99
CA THR A 292 7.46 -9.94 4.22
C THR A 292 8.02 -9.60 5.60
N ALA A 293 8.37 -8.34 5.86
CA ALA A 293 8.72 -7.93 7.22
C ALA A 293 7.51 -7.98 8.15
N CYS A 294 6.36 -7.48 7.68
CA CYS A 294 5.11 -7.46 8.43
C CYS A 294 4.23 -8.67 8.09
N PRO A 295 3.71 -9.43 9.09
CA PRO A 295 2.80 -10.56 8.85
C PRO A 295 1.53 -10.21 8.06
N THR A 296 1.09 -8.95 8.13
CA THR A 296 -0.11 -8.48 7.42
C THR A 296 0.02 -8.54 5.89
N ASN A 297 1.25 -8.59 5.35
CA ASN A 297 1.51 -8.65 3.92
C ASN A 297 1.91 -10.06 3.42
N LEU A 298 1.85 -11.10 4.28
CA LEU A 298 2.16 -12.47 3.85
C LEU A 298 1.21 -12.99 2.77
N GLY A 299 1.62 -13.99 2.00
CA GLY A 299 0.85 -14.56 0.91
C GLY A 299 1.22 -13.89 -0.41
N THR A 300 0.27 -13.18 -1.02
CA THR A 300 0.50 -12.47 -2.29
C THR A 300 1.40 -11.24 -2.15
N GLY A 301 1.55 -10.68 -0.95
CA GLY A 301 2.18 -9.37 -0.78
C GLY A 301 1.34 -8.21 -1.30
N MET A 302 0.10 -8.46 -1.74
CA MET A 302 -0.70 -7.47 -2.46
C MET A 302 -1.51 -6.55 -1.54
N ARG A 303 -1.41 -5.23 -1.78
CA ARG A 303 -2.39 -4.25 -1.32
C ARG A 303 -3.05 -3.58 -2.52
N ALA A 304 -4.30 -3.95 -2.80
CA ALA A 304 -5.16 -3.25 -3.74
C ALA A 304 -5.94 -2.18 -3.00
N SER A 305 -5.99 -0.97 -3.55
CA SER A 305 -6.64 0.17 -2.91
C SER A 305 -7.22 1.17 -3.89
N CYS A 306 -8.40 1.73 -3.58
CA CYS A 306 -8.96 2.87 -4.28
C CYS A 306 -9.08 4.07 -3.35
N MET A 307 -8.79 5.25 -3.87
CA MET A 307 -9.04 6.52 -3.20
C MET A 307 -10.42 7.04 -3.62
N LEU A 308 -11.32 7.21 -2.67
CA LEU A 308 -12.71 7.60 -2.89
C LEU A 308 -12.99 8.99 -2.36
N PHE A 309 -13.83 9.75 -3.05
CA PHE A 309 -14.42 11.02 -2.64
C PHE A 309 -15.87 10.78 -2.18
N LEU A 310 -16.13 10.94 -0.87
CA LEU A 310 -17.38 10.56 -0.21
C LEU A 310 -18.02 11.71 0.60
N PRO A 311 -18.23 12.90 0.01
CA PRO A 311 -18.72 14.07 0.75
C PRO A 311 -20.19 13.96 1.20
N ALA A 312 -21.06 13.28 0.45
CA ALA A 312 -22.49 13.22 0.75
C ALA A 312 -22.75 12.35 1.98
N LEU A 313 -22.08 11.20 2.09
CA LEU A 313 -22.12 10.36 3.30
C LEU A 313 -21.66 11.14 4.53
N LYS A 314 -20.61 11.96 4.39
CA LYS A 314 -20.13 12.82 5.48
C LYS A 314 -21.15 13.89 5.87
N ARG A 315 -21.70 14.63 4.89
CA ARG A 315 -22.73 15.66 5.12
C ARG A 315 -24.02 15.10 5.68
N ALA A 316 -24.34 13.85 5.36
CA ALA A 316 -25.49 13.13 5.92
C ALA A 316 -25.23 12.61 7.35
N GLY A 317 -24.01 12.74 7.89
CA GLY A 317 -23.63 12.20 9.19
C GLY A 317 -23.54 10.67 9.23
N ALA A 318 -23.50 10.01 8.06
CA ALA A 318 -23.58 8.55 7.93
C ALA A 318 -22.22 7.89 7.65
N ILE A 319 -21.15 8.67 7.47
CA ILE A 319 -19.86 8.15 7.04
C ILE A 319 -19.27 7.14 8.02
N GLU A 320 -19.18 7.45 9.32
CA GLU A 320 -18.55 6.57 10.31
C GLU A 320 -19.23 5.20 10.41
N ASP A 321 -20.57 5.20 10.47
CA ASP A 321 -21.37 3.97 10.49
C ASP A 321 -21.19 3.17 9.20
N THR A 322 -21.19 3.85 8.05
CA THR A 322 -20.95 3.20 6.75
C THR A 322 -19.57 2.57 6.69
N LEU A 323 -18.51 3.30 7.10
CA LEU A 323 -17.15 2.77 7.12
C LEU A 323 -17.03 1.57 8.05
N LYS A 324 -17.67 1.61 9.23
CA LYS A 324 -17.68 0.50 10.19
C LYS A 324 -18.34 -0.74 9.60
N THR A 325 -19.51 -0.60 8.99
CA THR A 325 -20.23 -1.68 8.31
C THR A 325 -19.38 -2.31 7.21
N PHE A 326 -18.75 -1.51 6.35
CA PHE A 326 -17.90 -2.04 5.28
C PHE A 326 -16.65 -2.74 5.80
N LYS A 327 -16.03 -2.24 6.88
CA LYS A 327 -14.91 -2.93 7.54
C LYS A 327 -15.32 -4.33 8.00
N SER A 328 -16.51 -4.47 8.61
CA SER A 328 -17.00 -5.77 9.09
C SER A 328 -17.49 -6.70 7.97
N GLU A 329 -18.25 -6.19 7.00
CA GLU A 329 -18.88 -7.01 5.95
C GLU A 329 -17.88 -7.47 4.89
N PHE A 330 -16.97 -6.57 4.49
CA PHE A 330 -16.01 -6.86 3.43
C PHE A 330 -14.61 -7.20 3.96
N GLY A 331 -14.36 -7.09 5.28
CA GLY A 331 -13.02 -7.32 5.83
C GLY A 331 -11.97 -6.37 5.24
N LEU A 332 -12.31 -5.08 5.09
CA LEU A 332 -11.45 -4.08 4.47
C LEU A 332 -10.79 -3.18 5.51
N THR A 333 -9.67 -2.59 5.10
CA THR A 333 -9.04 -1.49 5.84
C THR A 333 -9.45 -0.18 5.19
N ILE A 334 -9.87 0.78 6.01
CA ILE A 334 -10.25 2.12 5.55
C ILE A 334 -9.46 3.17 6.32
N ARG A 335 -8.82 4.08 5.60
CA ARG A 335 -7.93 5.13 6.13
C ARG A 335 -8.21 6.47 5.44
N GLY A 336 -7.92 7.58 6.12
CA GLY A 336 -7.92 8.91 5.49
C GLY A 336 -6.71 9.11 4.58
N VAL A 337 -6.67 10.23 3.85
CA VAL A 337 -5.59 10.57 2.90
C VAL A 337 -4.19 10.52 3.53
N TYR A 338 -4.06 10.91 4.80
CA TYR A 338 -2.77 10.99 5.50
C TYR A 338 -2.46 9.80 6.41
N GLY A 339 -3.31 8.77 6.48
CA GLY A 339 -3.02 7.51 7.19
C GLY A 339 -4.08 7.05 8.19
N GLU A 340 -3.66 6.19 9.13
CA GLU A 340 -4.52 5.67 10.20
C GLU A 340 -4.81 6.75 11.25
N GLY A 341 -6.09 6.98 11.56
CA GLY A 341 -6.50 7.90 12.61
C GLY A 341 -6.39 9.40 12.26
N SER A 342 -6.02 9.77 11.03
CA SER A 342 -6.04 11.18 10.58
C SER A 342 -7.45 11.59 10.17
N ASP A 343 -7.86 12.83 10.48
CA ASP A 343 -9.05 13.45 9.89
C ASP A 343 -9.02 13.30 8.36
N ALA A 344 -10.13 12.84 7.77
CA ALA A 344 -10.26 12.66 6.33
C ALA A 344 -10.27 14.03 5.63
N ALA A 345 -9.08 14.55 5.34
CA ALA A 345 -8.92 15.74 4.54
C ALA A 345 -9.61 15.51 3.17
N TYR A 346 -10.31 16.53 2.70
CA TYR A 346 -11.00 16.53 1.40
C TYR A 346 -12.15 15.51 1.24
N ASP A 347 -12.71 15.00 2.34
CA ASP A 347 -13.75 13.97 2.33
C ASP A 347 -13.33 12.74 1.52
N MET A 348 -12.01 12.47 1.54
CA MET A 348 -11.39 11.39 0.82
C MET A 348 -11.01 10.23 1.74
N TYR A 349 -11.29 9.02 1.26
CA TYR A 349 -11.10 7.79 2.01
C TYR A 349 -10.43 6.75 1.11
N GLN A 350 -9.38 6.12 1.62
CA GLN A 350 -8.74 4.99 0.96
C GLN A 350 -9.37 3.70 1.48
N ILE A 351 -9.87 2.87 0.57
CA ILE A 351 -10.35 1.51 0.84
C ILE A 351 -9.32 0.52 0.31
N SER A 352 -8.94 -0.47 1.12
CA SER A 352 -8.01 -1.53 0.71
C SER A 352 -8.33 -2.88 1.33
N ASN A 353 -7.86 -3.97 0.70
CA ASN A 353 -7.94 -5.31 1.28
C ASN A 353 -7.13 -5.41 2.59
N SER A 354 -7.64 -6.17 3.57
CA SER A 354 -6.89 -6.55 4.78
C SER A 354 -6.18 -7.90 4.63
N ARG A 355 -6.81 -8.84 3.91
CA ARG A 355 -6.32 -10.21 3.67
C ARG A 355 -5.50 -10.31 2.38
N THR A 356 -4.38 -11.01 2.47
CA THR A 356 -3.43 -11.28 1.38
C THR A 356 -2.99 -12.75 1.29
N LEU A 357 -3.24 -13.54 2.35
CA LEU A 357 -2.87 -14.94 2.48
C LEU A 357 -4.08 -15.87 2.28
N GLY A 358 -3.86 -16.94 1.51
CA GLY A 358 -4.89 -17.91 1.15
C GLY A 358 -5.91 -17.39 0.13
N VAL A 359 -5.58 -16.31 -0.58
CA VAL A 359 -6.37 -15.69 -1.67
C VAL A 359 -5.41 -15.34 -2.81
N SER A 360 -5.92 -15.33 -4.04
CA SER A 360 -5.18 -14.86 -5.21
C SER A 360 -5.28 -13.35 -5.39
N GLU A 361 -4.35 -12.78 -6.14
CA GLU A 361 -4.34 -11.38 -6.54
C GLU A 361 -5.64 -10.97 -7.26
N GLY A 362 -6.16 -11.83 -8.15
CA GLY A 362 -7.42 -11.58 -8.86
C GLY A 362 -8.64 -11.58 -7.95
N GLU A 363 -8.70 -12.47 -6.96
CA GLU A 363 -9.74 -12.47 -5.91
C GLU A 363 -9.68 -11.19 -5.07
N ILE A 364 -8.47 -10.75 -4.68
CA ILE A 364 -8.26 -9.49 -3.93
C ILE A 364 -8.80 -8.30 -4.72
N ILE A 365 -8.41 -8.17 -5.99
CA ILE A 365 -8.84 -7.07 -6.86
C ILE A 365 -10.35 -7.06 -7.00
N SER A 366 -10.94 -8.20 -7.37
CA SER A 366 -12.39 -8.32 -7.56
C SER A 366 -13.18 -7.95 -6.30
N HIS A 367 -12.68 -8.37 -5.13
CA HIS A 367 -13.33 -8.08 -3.85
C HIS A 367 -13.27 -6.59 -3.48
N VAL A 368 -12.12 -5.94 -3.70
CA VAL A 368 -11.98 -4.49 -3.48
C VAL A 368 -12.86 -3.71 -4.47
N GLU A 369 -12.89 -4.11 -5.74
CA GLU A 369 -13.73 -3.47 -6.76
C GLU A 369 -15.22 -3.53 -6.40
N GLN A 370 -15.72 -4.69 -5.95
CA GLN A 370 -17.11 -4.84 -5.51
C GLN A 370 -17.45 -3.92 -4.33
N ALA A 371 -16.57 -3.85 -3.33
CA ALA A 371 -16.78 -2.99 -2.18
C ALA A 371 -16.74 -1.50 -2.55
N VAL A 372 -15.83 -1.10 -3.44
CA VAL A 372 -15.75 0.28 -3.95
C VAL A 372 -17.03 0.65 -4.70
N ALA A 373 -17.50 -0.20 -5.61
CA ALA A 373 -18.74 0.04 -6.34
C ALA A 373 -19.94 0.19 -5.38
N ARG A 374 -20.00 -0.64 -4.33
CA ARG A 374 -21.05 -0.56 -3.32
C ARG A 374 -20.96 0.71 -2.47
N MET A 375 -19.75 1.16 -2.12
CA MET A 375 -19.55 2.43 -1.42
C MET A 375 -19.98 3.63 -2.27
N CYS A 376 -19.63 3.64 -3.56
CA CYS A 376 -20.05 4.68 -4.50
C CYS A 376 -21.58 4.70 -4.69
N TYR A 377 -22.24 3.54 -4.65
CA TYR A 377 -23.71 3.47 -4.62
C TYR A 377 -24.28 4.16 -3.37
N CYS A 378 -23.75 3.86 -2.18
CA CYS A 378 -24.20 4.50 -0.93
C CYS A 378 -24.01 6.02 -0.95
N GLU A 379 -22.89 6.47 -1.48
CA GLU A 379 -22.59 7.90 -1.69
C GLU A 379 -23.57 8.57 -2.64
N ARG A 380 -23.92 7.91 -3.76
CA ARG A 380 -24.94 8.42 -4.69
C ARG A 380 -26.31 8.55 -4.02
N VAL A 381 -26.73 7.55 -3.24
CA VAL A 381 -27.99 7.59 -2.48
C VAL A 381 -27.99 8.73 -1.46
N ALA A 382 -26.87 8.94 -0.76
CA ALA A 382 -26.73 10.04 0.17
C ALA A 382 -26.83 11.41 -0.55
N LEU A 383 -26.22 11.53 -1.73
CA LEU A 383 -26.27 12.75 -2.53
C LEU A 383 -27.70 13.05 -3.02
N GLU A 384 -28.44 12.03 -3.50
CA GLU A 384 -29.86 12.18 -3.87
C GLU A 384 -30.71 12.68 -2.71
N LYS A 385 -30.49 12.14 -1.51
CA LYS A 385 -31.19 12.56 -0.30
C LYS A 385 -30.87 14.02 0.04
N LEU A 386 -29.60 14.42 -0.01
CA LEU A 386 -29.20 15.80 0.23
C LEU A 386 -29.83 16.78 -0.77
N VAL A 387 -29.85 16.42 -2.06
CA VAL A 387 -30.49 17.24 -3.11
C VAL A 387 -31.98 17.37 -2.84
N LYS A 388 -32.66 16.32 -2.38
CA LYS A 388 -34.10 16.33 -2.10
C LYS A 388 -34.47 17.10 -0.83
N GLU A 389 -33.70 16.94 0.25
CA GLU A 389 -34.07 17.43 1.58
C GLU A 389 -33.43 18.79 1.93
N LYS A 390 -32.26 19.09 1.36
CA LYS A 390 -31.44 20.27 1.70
C LYS A 390 -30.96 21.04 0.47
N GLN A 391 -31.76 21.05 -0.59
CA GLN A 391 -31.42 21.63 -1.89
C GLN A 391 -30.85 23.05 -1.78
N THR A 392 -31.56 23.96 -1.12
CA THR A 392 -31.16 25.37 -1.04
C THR A 392 -29.83 25.55 -0.32
N GLU A 393 -29.65 24.88 0.82
CA GLU A 393 -28.40 24.92 1.59
C GLU A 393 -27.22 24.38 0.77
N LEU A 394 -27.44 23.26 0.06
CA LEU A 394 -26.43 22.64 -0.79
C LEU A 394 -26.02 23.55 -1.95
N LEU A 395 -26.99 24.11 -2.68
CA LEU A 395 -26.74 24.97 -3.84
C LEU A 395 -26.12 26.31 -3.45
N ASP A 396 -26.55 26.91 -2.35
CA ASP A 396 -25.96 28.15 -1.83
C ASP A 396 -24.51 27.92 -1.41
N GLY A 397 -24.22 26.84 -0.68
CA GLY A 397 -22.86 26.45 -0.30
C GLY A 397 -21.94 26.24 -1.51
N ILE A 398 -22.40 25.47 -2.50
CA ILE A 398 -21.69 25.22 -3.75
C ILE A 398 -21.38 26.54 -4.48
N SER A 399 -22.38 27.41 -4.61
CA SER A 399 -22.24 28.68 -5.33
C SER A 399 -21.30 29.64 -4.62
N ARG A 400 -21.38 29.74 -3.28
CA ARG A 400 -20.47 30.55 -2.46
C ARG A 400 -19.03 30.06 -2.60
N SER A 401 -18.81 28.75 -2.48
CA SER A 401 -17.47 28.18 -2.58
C SER A 401 -16.85 28.44 -3.94
N TYR A 402 -17.63 28.31 -5.01
CA TYR A 402 -17.20 28.65 -6.36
C TYR A 402 -16.88 30.14 -6.54
N ALA A 403 -17.73 31.04 -6.03
CA ALA A 403 -17.51 32.48 -6.09
C ALA A 403 -16.22 32.90 -5.34
N VAL A 404 -15.94 32.28 -4.19
CA VAL A 404 -14.70 32.51 -3.45
C VAL A 404 -13.50 32.03 -4.27
N LEU A 405 -13.52 30.83 -4.85
CA LEU A 405 -12.38 30.34 -5.65
C LEU A 405 -12.12 31.21 -6.89
N LYS A 406 -13.17 31.78 -7.50
CA LYS A 406 -13.03 32.74 -8.60
C LYS A 406 -12.48 34.10 -8.20
N GLY A 407 -12.78 34.58 -6.98
CA GLY A 407 -12.52 35.96 -6.57
C GLY A 407 -11.40 36.14 -5.53
N ALA A 408 -11.02 35.09 -4.80
CA ALA A 408 -10.10 35.19 -3.68
C ALA A 408 -8.73 35.71 -4.12
N TYR A 409 -8.14 36.64 -3.36
CA TYR A 409 -6.79 37.17 -3.63
C TYR A 409 -5.68 36.28 -3.05
N ALA A 410 -5.93 35.68 -1.89
CA ALA A 410 -5.09 34.69 -1.23
C ALA A 410 -5.98 33.53 -0.75
N LEU A 411 -5.45 32.31 -0.79
CA LEU A 411 -6.14 31.11 -0.32
C LEU A 411 -5.16 30.26 0.47
N THR A 412 -5.51 29.92 1.70
CA THR A 412 -4.76 28.91 2.46
C THR A 412 -4.96 27.52 1.85
N ALA A 413 -4.07 26.58 2.17
CA ALA A 413 -4.25 25.19 1.73
C ALA A 413 -5.55 24.59 2.28
N GLN A 414 -5.85 24.81 3.56
CA GLN A 414 -7.06 24.27 4.21
C GLN A 414 -8.35 24.82 3.60
N GLU A 415 -8.40 26.13 3.32
CA GLU A 415 -9.56 26.74 2.64
C GLU A 415 -9.73 26.19 1.23
N LEU A 416 -8.66 26.12 0.45
CA LEU A 416 -8.74 25.55 -0.90
C LEU A 416 -9.35 24.15 -0.86
N MET A 417 -8.87 23.28 0.02
CA MET A 417 -9.40 21.92 0.14
C MET A 417 -10.89 21.93 0.48
N LYS A 418 -11.32 22.75 1.44
CA LYS A 418 -12.74 22.83 1.84
C LYS A 418 -13.62 23.31 0.68
N LEU A 419 -13.21 24.36 -0.03
CA LEU A 419 -13.98 24.95 -1.12
C LEU A 419 -14.03 24.02 -2.35
N LEU A 420 -12.95 23.28 -2.64
CA LEU A 420 -12.92 22.34 -3.75
C LEU A 420 -13.86 21.13 -3.54
N VAL A 421 -14.20 20.78 -2.30
CA VAL A 421 -15.21 19.72 -2.05
C VAL A 421 -16.56 20.17 -2.62
N ASP A 422 -16.98 21.40 -2.29
CA ASP A 422 -18.22 21.99 -2.79
C ASP A 422 -18.20 22.12 -4.32
N VAL A 423 -17.10 22.62 -4.89
CA VAL A 423 -17.00 22.77 -6.34
C VAL A 423 -17.07 21.40 -7.04
N LYS A 424 -16.38 20.38 -6.53
CA LYS A 424 -16.42 19.02 -7.09
C LYS A 424 -17.85 18.44 -7.05
N ILE A 425 -18.60 18.65 -5.96
CA ILE A 425 -20.03 18.27 -5.90
C ILE A 425 -20.84 19.06 -6.94
N GLY A 426 -20.57 20.35 -7.10
CA GLY A 426 -21.24 21.19 -8.10
C GLY A 426 -21.04 20.72 -9.53
N VAL A 427 -19.82 20.26 -9.87
CA VAL A 427 -19.53 19.61 -11.15
C VAL A 427 -20.31 18.29 -11.29
N ILE A 428 -20.34 17.45 -10.24
CA ILE A 428 -21.08 16.18 -10.24
C ILE A 428 -22.59 16.39 -10.47
N LEU A 429 -23.16 17.45 -9.89
CA LEU A 429 -24.57 17.82 -10.04
C LEU A 429 -24.86 18.54 -11.37
N GLY A 430 -23.84 18.87 -12.17
CA GLY A 430 -23.98 19.60 -13.42
C GLY A 430 -24.41 21.06 -13.23
N ILE A 431 -24.06 21.67 -12.09
CA ILE A 431 -24.35 23.08 -11.77
C ILE A 431 -23.41 24.01 -12.55
N PHE A 432 -22.16 23.60 -12.74
CA PHE A 432 -21.15 24.37 -13.45
C PHE A 432 -20.90 23.78 -14.85
N HIS A 433 -20.55 24.64 -15.81
CA HIS A 433 -20.13 24.23 -17.16
C HIS A 433 -18.70 23.68 -17.22
N ILE A 434 -18.25 23.01 -16.16
CA ILE A 434 -16.93 22.38 -16.08
C ILE A 434 -17.04 20.96 -16.63
N LYS A 435 -16.11 20.58 -17.52
CA LYS A 435 -16.20 19.33 -18.28
C LYS A 435 -15.96 18.08 -17.43
N SER A 436 -15.10 18.19 -16.42
CA SER A 436 -14.65 17.05 -15.63
C SER A 436 -14.31 17.44 -14.19
N THR A 437 -14.52 16.51 -13.26
CA THR A 437 -14.02 16.64 -11.89
C THR A 437 -12.50 16.58 -11.80
N ALA A 438 -11.81 16.14 -12.86
CA ALA A 438 -10.35 16.07 -12.89
C ALA A 438 -9.67 17.43 -12.64
N ILE A 439 -10.32 18.54 -13.01
CA ILE A 439 -9.78 19.88 -12.78
C ILE A 439 -9.56 20.18 -11.29
N THR A 440 -10.43 19.68 -10.40
CA THR A 440 -10.26 19.89 -8.96
C THR A 440 -9.04 19.13 -8.45
N ASP A 441 -8.79 17.95 -9.00
CA ASP A 441 -7.63 17.12 -8.66
C ASP A 441 -6.33 17.69 -9.26
N GLU A 442 -6.41 18.40 -10.39
CA GLU A 442 -5.32 19.20 -10.96
C GLU A 442 -5.01 20.44 -10.11
N MET A 443 -6.03 21.16 -9.64
CA MET A 443 -5.87 22.31 -8.75
C MET A 443 -5.13 21.93 -7.46
N ILE A 444 -5.51 20.81 -6.83
CA ILE A 444 -4.82 20.27 -5.65
C ILE A 444 -3.35 20.03 -5.99
N TRP A 445 -3.08 19.37 -7.11
CA TRP A 445 -1.72 19.03 -7.54
C TRP A 445 -0.84 20.26 -7.82
N ALA A 446 -1.38 21.24 -8.56
CA ALA A 446 -0.69 22.48 -8.89
C ALA A 446 -0.43 23.34 -7.64
N CYS A 447 -1.26 23.17 -6.60
CA CYS A 447 -1.18 23.92 -5.35
C CYS A 447 -0.51 23.17 -4.19
N TYR A 448 0.12 22.01 -4.46
CA TYR A 448 0.97 21.34 -3.49
C TYR A 448 2.12 22.22 -3.04
N ALA A 449 2.61 22.00 -1.82
CA ALA A 449 3.64 22.84 -1.24
C ALA A 449 4.94 22.77 -2.04
N SER A 450 5.34 21.60 -2.55
CA SER A 450 6.51 21.49 -3.42
C SER A 450 6.35 22.26 -4.73
N SER A 451 5.19 22.16 -5.38
CA SER A 451 4.86 22.92 -6.60
C SER A 451 4.93 24.42 -6.37
N LEU A 452 4.29 24.90 -5.30
CA LEU A 452 4.30 26.32 -4.94
C LEU A 452 5.69 26.81 -4.54
N GLN A 453 6.49 25.99 -3.86
CA GLN A 453 7.86 26.33 -3.49
C GLN A 453 8.73 26.60 -4.72
N ILE A 454 8.58 25.77 -5.76
CA ILE A 454 9.26 25.95 -7.05
C ILE A 454 8.78 27.23 -7.74
N ILE A 455 7.46 27.44 -7.81
CA ILE A 455 6.86 28.60 -8.51
C ILE A 455 7.23 29.93 -7.82
N THR A 456 7.36 29.90 -6.49
CA THR A 456 7.60 31.10 -5.67
C THR A 456 9.06 31.27 -5.25
N ASN A 457 9.98 30.41 -5.70
CA ASN A 457 11.40 30.43 -5.30
C ASN A 457 11.62 30.49 -3.77
N GLY A 458 10.77 29.79 -3.00
CA GLY A 458 10.84 29.75 -1.55
C GLY A 458 10.38 31.00 -0.80
N SER A 459 9.36 31.68 -1.34
CA SER A 459 8.73 32.83 -0.71
C SER A 459 7.97 32.50 0.59
N SER A 460 7.52 33.54 1.29
CA SER A 460 6.74 33.46 2.54
C SER A 460 5.42 32.67 2.37
N GLU A 461 4.81 32.28 3.48
CA GLU A 461 3.50 31.62 3.48
C GLU A 461 2.42 32.43 2.77
N GLU A 462 2.43 33.75 2.99
CA GLU A 462 1.51 34.68 2.32
C GLU A 462 1.66 34.66 0.80
N GLU A 463 2.88 34.62 0.27
CA GLU A 463 3.13 34.54 -1.17
C GLU A 463 2.70 33.19 -1.76
N ARG A 464 2.82 32.10 -0.99
CA ARG A 464 2.27 30.79 -1.40
C ARG A 464 0.75 30.83 -1.48
N ASP A 465 0.09 31.52 -0.56
CA ASP A 465 -1.36 31.65 -0.55
C ASP A 465 -1.89 32.52 -1.70
N LYS A 466 -1.18 33.61 -2.02
CA LYS A 466 -1.46 34.43 -3.23
C LYS A 466 -1.23 33.64 -4.51
N ALA A 467 -0.15 32.86 -4.58
CA ALA A 467 0.15 32.01 -5.72
C ALA A 467 -0.92 30.93 -5.92
N ARG A 468 -1.35 30.27 -4.83
CA ARG A 468 -2.46 29.30 -4.83
C ARG A 468 -3.73 29.90 -5.42
N ALA A 469 -4.15 31.06 -4.91
CA ALA A 469 -5.35 31.73 -5.41
C ALA A 469 -5.24 32.09 -6.90
N ARG A 470 -4.08 32.59 -7.35
CA ARG A 470 -3.84 32.92 -8.76
C ARG A 470 -3.90 31.70 -9.68
N ILE A 471 -3.31 30.57 -9.27
CA ILE A 471 -3.33 29.32 -10.04
C ILE A 471 -4.77 28.81 -10.17
N VAL A 472 -5.52 28.77 -9.07
CA VAL A 472 -6.90 28.29 -9.04
C VAL A 472 -7.80 29.14 -9.93
N ARG A 473 -7.70 30.47 -9.86
CA ARG A 473 -8.46 31.38 -10.73
C ARG A 473 -8.16 31.12 -12.21
N LYS A 474 -6.88 30.98 -12.55
CA LYS A 474 -6.45 30.70 -13.93
C LYS A 474 -7.07 29.39 -14.45
N LEU A 475 -6.94 28.30 -13.69
CA LEU A 475 -7.47 26.99 -14.07
C LEU A 475 -9.00 26.99 -14.18
N LEU A 476 -9.70 27.73 -13.31
CA LEU A 476 -11.15 27.88 -13.42
C LEU A 476 -11.57 28.64 -14.68
N THR A 477 -10.85 29.70 -15.07
CA THR A 477 -11.17 30.48 -16.28
C THR A 477 -10.90 29.70 -17.57
N GLU A 478 -9.94 28.78 -17.58
CA GLU A 478 -9.62 27.97 -18.76
C GLU A 478 -10.66 26.88 -19.06
N GLU A 479 -11.47 26.48 -18.06
CA GLU A 479 -12.52 25.46 -18.20
C GLU A 479 -13.90 26.04 -18.58
N GLU A 480 -14.09 27.36 -18.49
CA GLU A 480 -15.30 28.08 -18.95
C GLU A 480 -15.26 28.35 -20.44
#